data_AF-A0A356LLJ0-F1
#
_entry.id   AF-A0A356LLJ0-F1
#
_cell.length_a   1.000
_cell.length_b   1.000
_cell.length_c   1.000
_cell.angle_alpha   90.00
_cell.angle_beta   90.00
_cell.angle_gamma   90.00
#
_symmetry.space_group_name_H-M   'P 1'
#
loop_
_entity.id
_entity.type
_entity.pdbx_description
1 polymer ?
#
loop_
_entity_poly.entity_id
_entity_poly.type
_entity_poly.pdbx_seq_one_letter_code
_entity_poly.pdbx_strand_id
1 'polypeptide(L)'
;MTIGIAASGANAGESVRAAVLAAELLGRGAIGGFAVFAAMLHDGKVGHCVTQRGGAAKLAIPDQWLQATRATAISSGPDRPEPLQQFLPGFDGIGLVSGHRLPNRAGSDGEPLNRAVLRRLASGEMPQHAVDAVLHANGQSDAGLIAVDAQGRIGWGNSQRVASRADLGSFHRSEGDRRLAILHNSIYFMRDTADAVGSLAWSCLGGDTSAYQFLSLPQGVELRTAQSDRIQLDVDGNIALIETAAVQMSQMSGRFTAVYLGTPVWQGARLVGHVVSELIGQVQDGCVVRSLDPVSAMVVMRRAVHVAS
;
A
#
# COMPACT_ATOMS: atom_id res chain seq x y z
N MET A 1 4.77 7.87 -7.92
CA MET A 1 3.94 8.02 -6.71
C MET A 1 4.84 7.99 -5.49
N THR A 2 4.45 8.63 -4.40
CA THR A 2 5.06 8.41 -3.08
C THR A 2 3.92 8.31 -2.08
N ILE A 3 3.99 7.32 -1.19
CA ILE A 3 2.95 7.00 -0.22
C ILE A 3 3.58 6.79 1.15
N GLY A 4 2.99 7.40 2.17
CA GLY A 4 3.22 7.14 3.58
C GLY A 4 2.00 6.48 4.19
N ILE A 5 2.23 5.49 5.04
CA ILE A 5 1.18 4.69 5.70
C ILE A 5 1.55 4.55 7.18
N ALA A 6 0.54 4.65 8.06
CA ALA A 6 0.63 4.20 9.44
C ALA A 6 -0.64 3.46 9.85
N ALA A 7 -0.47 2.37 10.59
CA ALA A 7 -1.57 1.61 11.17
C ALA A 7 -1.30 1.28 12.64
N SER A 8 -2.38 1.17 13.40
CA SER A 8 -2.42 0.68 14.77
C SER A 8 -3.61 -0.27 14.94
N GLY A 9 -3.42 -1.37 15.66
CA GLY A 9 -4.41 -2.44 15.87
C GLY A 9 -3.78 -3.82 15.72
N ALA A 10 -4.50 -4.91 16.05
CA ALA A 10 -3.97 -6.27 16.13
C ALA A 10 -3.10 -6.71 14.91
N ASN A 11 -3.47 -6.27 13.70
CA ASN A 11 -2.82 -6.65 12.45
C ASN A 11 -2.20 -5.44 11.71
N ALA A 12 -1.63 -4.48 12.45
CA ALA A 12 -1.10 -3.26 11.83
C ALA A 12 0.00 -3.56 10.80
N GLY A 13 0.86 -4.55 11.05
CA GLY A 13 1.90 -4.96 10.10
C GLY A 13 1.33 -5.42 8.76
N GLU A 14 0.37 -6.35 8.78
CA GLU A 14 -0.29 -6.84 7.56
C GLU A 14 -1.09 -5.74 6.85
N SER A 15 -1.77 -4.88 7.61
CA SER A 15 -2.48 -3.71 7.08
C SER A 15 -1.54 -2.76 6.30
N VAL A 16 -0.37 -2.45 6.87
CA VAL A 16 0.63 -1.60 6.21
C VAL A 16 1.22 -2.28 4.97
N ARG A 17 1.55 -3.57 5.05
CA ARG A 17 2.03 -4.35 3.90
C ARG A 17 1.00 -4.35 2.76
N ALA A 18 -0.26 -4.59 3.08
CA ALA A 18 -1.37 -4.55 2.13
C ALA A 18 -1.53 -3.17 1.48
N ALA A 19 -1.35 -2.08 2.24
CA ALA A 19 -1.40 -0.74 1.69
C ALA A 19 -0.26 -0.47 0.67
N VAL A 20 0.97 -0.89 0.97
CA VAL A 20 2.09 -0.76 0.01
C VAL A 20 1.81 -1.57 -1.24
N LEU A 21 1.38 -2.83 -1.09
CA LEU A 21 1.04 -3.72 -2.18
C LEU A 21 -0.09 -3.16 -3.07
N ALA A 22 -1.17 -2.66 -2.46
CA ALA A 22 -2.26 -2.04 -3.19
C ALA A 22 -1.80 -0.80 -3.96
N ALA A 23 -0.95 0.02 -3.35
CA ALA A 23 -0.41 1.22 -4.01
C ALA A 23 0.51 0.86 -5.19
N GLU A 24 1.22 -0.27 -5.14
CA GLU A 24 2.05 -0.75 -6.25
C GLU A 24 1.19 -1.32 -7.40
N LEU A 25 0.07 -1.98 -7.09
CA LEU A 25 -0.84 -2.54 -8.09
C LEU A 25 -1.76 -1.51 -8.75
N LEU A 26 -2.20 -0.50 -7.99
CA LEU A 26 -3.16 0.52 -8.44
C LEU A 26 -2.47 1.82 -8.86
N GLY A 27 -1.29 2.09 -8.30
CA GLY A 27 -0.55 3.30 -8.60
C GLY A 27 0.00 3.28 -10.01
N ARG A 28 -0.05 4.45 -10.66
CA ARG A 28 0.59 4.68 -11.97
C ARG A 28 1.79 5.62 -11.83
N GLY A 29 2.81 5.40 -12.67
CA GLY A 29 4.08 6.10 -12.62
C GLY A 29 5.12 5.41 -11.74
N ALA A 30 6.12 6.14 -11.26
CA ALA A 30 7.24 5.55 -10.50
C ALA A 30 6.80 5.13 -9.08
N ILE A 31 6.45 3.85 -8.90
CA ILE A 31 6.13 3.15 -7.63
C ILE A 31 6.64 1.70 -7.73
N GLY A 32 6.83 0.99 -6.60
CA GLY A 32 7.35 -0.39 -6.60
C GLY A 32 8.88 -0.51 -6.62
N GLY A 33 9.60 0.58 -6.32
CA GLY A 33 11.06 0.59 -6.18
C GLY A 33 11.47 0.63 -4.72
N PHE A 34 11.79 1.83 -4.24
CA PHE A 34 12.16 2.11 -2.86
C PHE A 34 10.99 1.85 -1.90
N ALA A 35 11.25 1.10 -0.83
CA ALA A 35 10.31 0.97 0.29
C ALA A 35 11.04 0.81 1.63
N VAL A 36 10.46 1.40 2.67
CA VAL A 36 10.84 1.19 4.07
C VAL A 36 9.59 0.80 4.83
N PHE A 37 9.70 -0.29 5.58
CA PHE A 37 8.70 -0.76 6.52
C PHE A 37 9.31 -0.72 7.92
N ALA A 38 8.54 -0.25 8.91
CA ALA A 38 8.90 -0.44 10.31
C ALA A 38 7.72 -0.90 11.14
N ALA A 39 8.04 -1.70 12.15
CA ALA A 39 7.11 -2.14 13.18
C ALA A 39 7.67 -1.79 14.55
N MET A 40 6.77 -1.43 15.47
CA MET A 40 7.10 -1.36 16.89
C MET A 40 6.59 -2.63 17.57
N LEU A 41 7.52 -3.39 18.14
CA LEU A 41 7.26 -4.70 18.74
C LEU A 41 6.65 -4.55 20.14
N HIS A 42 6.28 -5.69 20.74
CA HIS A 42 5.65 -5.74 22.06
C HIS A 42 6.57 -5.22 23.18
N ASP A 43 7.88 -5.39 23.03
CA ASP A 43 8.90 -4.85 23.94
C ASP A 43 9.21 -3.36 23.69
N GLY A 44 8.48 -2.73 22.76
CA GLY A 44 8.66 -1.34 22.37
C GLY A 44 9.78 -1.11 21.36
N LYS A 45 10.59 -2.13 21.01
CA LYS A 45 11.66 -1.96 20.03
C LYS A 45 11.12 -1.70 18.64
N VAL A 46 11.78 -0.80 17.94
CA VAL A 46 11.52 -0.51 16.53
C VAL A 46 12.43 -1.37 15.66
N GLY A 47 11.83 -2.09 14.71
CA GLY A 47 12.54 -2.81 13.66
C GLY A 47 12.26 -2.21 12.29
N HIS A 48 13.27 -2.20 11.41
CA HIS A 48 13.15 -1.72 10.02
C HIS A 48 13.47 -2.83 9.01
N CYS A 49 12.70 -2.86 7.92
CA CYS A 49 13.01 -3.59 6.70
C CYS A 49 13.05 -2.58 5.54
N VAL A 50 14.06 -2.65 4.70
CA VAL A 50 14.28 -1.66 3.65
C VAL A 50 14.63 -2.33 2.32
N THR A 51 14.26 -1.70 1.23
CA THR A 51 14.74 -2.04 -0.11
C THR A 51 14.84 -0.78 -0.97
N GLN A 52 15.85 -0.72 -1.84
CA GLN A 52 15.91 0.29 -2.91
C GLN A 52 15.02 -0.07 -4.09
N ARG A 53 14.82 -1.37 -4.35
CA ARG A 53 14.20 -1.87 -5.59
C ARG A 53 13.31 -3.07 -5.32
N GLY A 54 12.22 -3.18 -6.08
CA GLY A 54 11.28 -4.30 -6.02
C GLY A 54 10.21 -4.20 -4.93
N GLY A 55 10.10 -3.04 -4.26
CA GLY A 55 8.91 -2.67 -3.49
C GLY A 55 8.52 -3.68 -2.42
N ALA A 56 7.22 -3.92 -2.28
CA ALA A 56 6.64 -4.83 -1.28
C ALA A 56 7.21 -6.25 -1.35
N ALA A 57 7.52 -6.75 -2.55
CA ALA A 57 8.01 -8.12 -2.73
C ALA A 57 9.48 -8.34 -2.35
N LYS A 58 10.26 -7.27 -2.21
CA LYS A 58 11.66 -7.33 -1.75
C LYS A 58 11.85 -6.88 -0.30
N LEU A 59 10.80 -6.40 0.35
CA LEU A 59 10.82 -6.22 1.80
C LEU A 59 10.80 -7.58 2.48
N ALA A 60 11.93 -7.98 3.07
CA ALA A 60 12.05 -9.20 3.87
C ALA A 60 11.42 -9.00 5.26
N ILE A 61 10.11 -8.74 5.31
CA ILE A 61 9.35 -8.50 6.55
C ILE A 61 9.24 -9.81 7.32
N PRO A 62 9.74 -9.90 8.57
CA PRO A 62 9.55 -11.08 9.41
C PRO A 62 8.07 -11.33 9.69
N ASP A 63 7.63 -12.59 9.65
CA ASP A 63 6.22 -12.97 9.87
C ASP A 63 5.66 -12.39 11.19
N GLN A 64 6.47 -12.40 12.25
CA GLN A 64 6.10 -11.84 13.55
C GLN A 64 5.85 -10.32 13.51
N TRP A 65 6.39 -9.58 12.53
CA TRP A 65 6.13 -8.15 12.37
C TRP A 65 4.81 -7.88 11.65
N LEU A 66 4.27 -8.84 10.89
CA LEU A 66 2.94 -8.72 10.28
C LEU A 66 1.83 -8.65 11.33
N GLN A 67 2.07 -9.27 12.49
CA GLN A 67 1.20 -9.25 13.68
C GLN A 67 1.57 -8.13 14.68
N ALA A 68 2.49 -7.22 14.31
CA ALA A 68 2.80 -6.09 15.17
C ALA A 68 1.59 -5.16 15.27
N THR A 69 1.39 -4.57 16.46
CA THR A 69 0.22 -3.72 16.69
C THR A 69 0.40 -2.27 16.27
N ARG A 70 1.61 -1.88 15.88
CA ARG A 70 1.94 -0.57 15.30
C ARG A 70 2.94 -0.76 14.18
N ALA A 71 2.60 -0.29 12.99
CA ALA A 71 3.48 -0.38 11.84
C ALA A 71 3.31 0.84 10.94
N THR A 72 4.37 1.15 10.18
CA THR A 72 4.39 2.23 9.22
C THR A 72 5.19 1.83 7.99
N ALA A 73 4.89 2.45 6.86
CA ALA A 73 5.72 2.32 5.66
C ALA A 73 5.80 3.63 4.90
N ILE A 74 6.85 3.74 4.09
CA ILE A 74 6.96 4.70 3.00
C ILE A 74 7.41 3.95 1.75
N SER A 75 6.78 4.23 0.60
CA SER A 75 7.15 3.63 -0.68
C SER A 75 7.15 4.66 -1.82
N SER A 76 8.08 4.50 -2.78
CA SER A 76 8.16 5.31 -4.00
C SER A 76 8.89 4.55 -5.12
N GLY A 77 9.01 5.14 -6.31
CA GLY A 77 9.70 4.51 -7.44
C GLY A 77 11.23 4.66 -7.43
N PRO A 78 11.79 5.89 -7.47
CA PRO A 78 13.22 6.07 -7.64
C PRO A 78 14.06 5.64 -6.43
N ASP A 79 15.29 5.22 -6.68
CA ASP A 79 16.32 5.00 -5.65
C ASP A 79 16.46 6.26 -4.77
N ARG A 80 16.69 6.05 -3.46
CA ARG A 80 16.82 7.14 -2.49
C ARG A 80 18.21 7.17 -1.84
N PRO A 81 18.67 8.34 -1.36
CA PRO A 81 19.91 8.40 -0.57
C PRO A 81 19.86 7.48 0.65
N GLU A 82 20.93 6.73 0.85
CA GLU A 82 21.09 5.89 2.04
C GLU A 82 21.61 6.72 3.24
N PRO A 83 21.35 6.30 4.49
CA PRO A 83 20.58 5.11 4.89
C PRO A 83 19.07 5.30 4.68
N LEU A 84 18.36 4.28 4.19
CA LEU A 84 16.93 4.38 3.84
C LEU A 84 16.02 4.66 5.04
N GLN A 85 16.41 4.24 6.24
CA GLN A 85 15.68 4.48 7.48
C GLN A 85 15.51 5.98 7.79
N GLN A 86 16.30 6.86 7.17
CA GLN A 86 16.13 8.31 7.35
C GLN A 86 14.75 8.82 6.90
N PHE A 87 14.10 8.13 5.95
CA PHE A 87 12.76 8.49 5.46
C PHE A 87 11.64 8.08 6.42
N LEU A 88 11.93 7.12 7.30
CA LEU A 88 10.98 6.56 8.27
C LEU A 88 11.73 6.23 9.58
N PRO A 89 12.12 7.25 10.36
CA PRO A 89 12.75 7.02 11.64
C PRO A 89 11.73 6.50 12.67
N GLY A 90 12.25 5.85 13.70
CA GLY A 90 11.49 5.48 14.89
C GLY A 90 12.36 5.55 16.13
N PHE A 91 11.74 5.82 17.28
CA PHE A 91 12.35 5.78 18.60
C PHE A 91 11.67 4.68 19.42
N ASP A 92 12.47 3.79 19.99
CA ASP A 92 12.01 2.68 20.83
C ASP A 92 11.11 3.18 21.96
N GLY A 93 9.95 2.54 22.12
CA GLY A 93 8.95 2.89 23.12
C GLY A 93 8.26 4.25 22.94
N ILE A 94 8.60 5.00 21.89
CA ILE A 94 8.05 6.35 21.65
C ILE A 94 7.14 6.38 20.43
N GLY A 95 7.66 6.09 19.23
CA GLY A 95 6.87 6.22 18.01
C GLY A 95 7.64 5.95 16.71
N LEU A 96 6.88 5.95 15.62
CA LEU A 96 7.35 5.84 14.24
C LEU A 96 6.83 7.04 13.46
N VAL A 97 7.65 7.64 12.60
CA VAL A 97 7.21 8.75 11.74
C VAL A 97 7.56 8.46 10.29
N SER A 98 6.53 8.32 9.47
CA SER A 98 6.59 8.18 8.02
C SER A 98 6.06 9.46 7.36
N GLY A 99 5.86 9.42 6.06
CA GLY A 99 5.28 10.52 5.30
C GLY A 99 5.29 10.25 3.81
N HIS A 100 5.06 11.29 3.03
CA HIS A 100 5.25 11.25 1.59
C HIS A 100 6.02 12.48 1.12
N ARG A 101 6.48 12.43 -0.14
CA ARG A 101 7.43 13.40 -0.72
C ARG A 101 8.79 13.30 -0.01
N LEU A 102 9.15 14.25 0.86
CA LEU A 102 10.47 14.36 1.47
C LEU A 102 10.37 14.61 3.00
N PRO A 103 9.86 13.65 3.77
CA PRO A 103 9.64 13.80 5.22
C PRO A 103 10.94 13.94 6.04
N ASN A 104 12.09 13.57 5.46
CA ASN A 104 13.41 13.62 6.08
C ASN A 104 14.19 14.91 5.78
N ARG A 105 13.62 15.85 5.01
CA ARG A 105 14.29 17.13 4.76
C ARG A 105 14.43 17.91 6.06
N ALA A 106 15.54 18.63 6.18
CA ALA A 106 15.75 19.57 7.26
C ALA A 106 14.68 20.67 7.22
N GLY A 107 14.13 21.00 8.39
CA GLY A 107 13.30 22.17 8.62
C GLY A 107 14.15 23.44 8.71
N SER A 108 13.49 24.55 9.06
CA SER A 108 14.12 25.86 9.22
C SER A 108 15.20 25.90 10.32
N ASP A 109 15.14 24.98 11.27
CA ASP A 109 16.10 24.79 12.37
C ASP A 109 17.23 23.78 12.04
N GLY A 110 17.24 23.24 10.82
CA GLY A 110 18.20 22.23 10.39
C GLY A 110 17.85 20.79 10.78
N GLU A 111 16.80 20.57 11.59
CA GLU A 111 16.39 19.22 11.99
C GLU A 111 15.49 18.56 10.95
N PRO A 112 15.69 17.27 10.60
CA PRO A 112 14.75 16.53 9.76
C PRO A 112 13.32 16.54 10.32
N LEU A 113 12.34 16.92 9.51
CA LEU A 113 10.95 17.12 9.96
C LEU A 113 10.37 15.89 10.68
N ASN A 114 10.59 14.69 10.13
CA ASN A 114 10.14 13.43 10.75
C ASN A 114 10.79 13.16 12.12
N ARG A 115 12.04 13.58 12.33
CA ARG A 115 12.72 13.48 13.64
C ARG A 115 12.25 14.54 14.62
N ALA A 116 11.95 15.74 14.15
CA ALA A 116 11.36 16.79 14.98
C ALA A 116 10.01 16.34 15.58
N VAL A 117 9.18 15.62 14.80
CA VAL A 117 7.96 15.00 15.31
C VAL A 117 8.28 13.93 16.37
N LEU A 118 9.24 13.03 16.14
CA LEU A 118 9.64 12.03 17.14
C LEU A 118 10.14 12.64 18.45
N ARG A 119 10.89 13.75 18.41
CA ARG A 119 11.32 14.45 19.63
C ARG A 119 10.14 15.02 20.41
N ARG A 120 9.15 15.56 19.70
CA ARG A 120 7.90 16.03 20.31
C ARG A 120 7.11 14.90 20.96
N LEU A 121 7.00 13.75 20.30
CA LEU A 121 6.43 12.54 20.92
C LEU A 121 7.20 12.10 22.17
N ALA A 122 8.54 12.15 22.13
CA ALA A 122 9.38 11.79 23.26
C ALA A 122 9.17 12.73 24.47
N SER A 123 8.78 13.98 24.22
CA SER A 123 8.37 14.95 25.25
C SER A 123 6.93 14.75 25.73
N GLY A 124 6.24 13.69 25.29
CA GLY A 124 4.87 13.36 25.69
C GLY A 124 3.77 14.05 24.88
N GLU A 125 4.11 14.73 23.78
CA GLU A 125 3.11 15.37 22.93
C GLU A 125 2.26 14.34 22.17
N MET A 126 0.98 14.67 21.97
CA MET A 126 0.06 13.87 21.17
C MET A 126 0.49 13.87 19.69
N PRO A 127 0.38 12.74 18.96
CA PRO A 127 0.81 12.66 17.56
C PRO A 127 0.27 13.73 16.63
N GLN A 128 -1.03 14.05 16.71
CA GLN A 128 -1.61 15.08 15.84
C GLN A 128 -1.00 16.47 16.15
N HIS A 129 -0.89 16.84 17.43
CA HIS A 129 -0.30 18.13 17.82
C HIS A 129 1.17 18.23 17.39
N ALA A 130 1.95 17.15 17.56
CA ALA A 130 3.34 17.11 17.15
C ALA A 130 3.50 17.29 15.63
N VAL A 131 2.66 16.62 14.83
CA VAL A 131 2.63 16.76 13.37
C VAL A 131 2.22 18.17 12.96
N ASP A 132 1.12 18.70 13.50
CA ASP A 132 0.61 20.03 13.18
C ASP A 132 1.62 21.11 13.51
N ALA A 133 2.27 21.04 14.67
CA ALA A 133 3.25 22.02 15.08
C ALA A 133 4.49 22.03 14.17
N VAL A 134 5.01 20.86 13.80
CA VAL A 134 6.16 20.75 12.88
C VAL A 134 5.80 21.27 11.49
N LEU A 135 4.64 20.90 10.96
CA LEU A 135 4.18 21.34 9.64
C LEU A 135 3.84 22.83 9.61
N HIS A 136 3.26 23.38 10.67
CA HIS A 136 2.97 24.81 10.79
C HIS A 136 4.24 25.65 10.79
N ALA A 137 5.25 25.25 11.59
CA ALA A 137 6.55 25.91 11.62
C ALA A 137 7.32 25.79 10.29
N ASN A 138 6.98 24.79 9.46
CA ASN A 138 7.66 24.47 8.21
C ASN A 138 6.71 24.44 7.00
N GLY A 139 5.74 25.37 6.95
CA GLY A 139 4.65 25.34 5.98
C GLY A 139 5.07 25.29 4.50
N GLN A 140 6.25 25.80 4.16
CA GLN A 140 6.80 25.77 2.79
C GLN A 140 7.63 24.52 2.46
N SER A 141 7.80 23.60 3.40
CA SER A 141 8.51 22.35 3.16
C SER A 141 7.76 21.43 2.22
N ASP A 142 8.48 20.56 1.54
CA ASP A 142 7.90 19.61 0.59
C ASP A 142 7.65 18.23 1.22
N ALA A 143 6.79 18.20 2.24
CA ALA A 143 6.54 17.00 3.03
C ALA A 143 5.08 16.91 3.51
N GLY A 144 4.55 15.70 3.49
CA GLY A 144 3.47 15.29 4.39
C GLY A 144 4.04 14.30 5.41
N LEU A 145 3.49 14.30 6.62
CA LEU A 145 3.96 13.52 7.76
C LEU A 145 2.84 12.65 8.31
N ILE A 146 3.19 11.45 8.76
CA ILE A 146 2.31 10.55 9.51
C ILE A 146 3.10 10.01 10.70
N ALA A 147 2.57 10.17 11.90
CA ALA A 147 3.16 9.69 13.14
C ALA A 147 2.24 8.67 13.80
N VAL A 148 2.82 7.58 14.32
CA VAL A 148 2.15 6.68 15.26
C VAL A 148 2.99 6.56 16.53
N ASP A 149 2.37 6.75 17.69
CA ASP A 149 3.07 6.59 18.97
C ASP A 149 2.96 5.17 19.55
N ALA A 150 3.64 4.94 20.67
CA ALA A 150 3.62 3.67 21.38
C ALA A 150 2.23 3.27 21.91
N GLN A 151 1.31 4.22 22.07
CA GLN A 151 -0.09 3.98 22.46
C GLN A 151 -1.00 3.74 21.23
N GLY A 152 -0.43 3.69 20.03
CA GLY A 152 -1.17 3.45 18.80
C GLY A 152 -2.00 4.65 18.33
N ARG A 153 -1.76 5.85 18.87
CA ARG A 153 -2.41 7.09 18.40
C ARG A 153 -1.71 7.54 17.13
N ILE A 154 -2.50 8.03 16.18
CA ILE A 154 -2.01 8.45 14.87
C ILE A 154 -2.27 9.94 14.67
N GLY A 155 -1.26 10.66 14.21
CA GLY A 155 -1.36 12.03 13.73
C GLY A 155 -0.85 12.12 12.30
N TRP A 156 -1.45 12.97 11.47
CA TRP A 156 -1.06 13.10 10.08
C TRP A 156 -1.38 14.49 9.53
N GLY A 157 -0.66 14.89 8.48
CA GLY A 157 -0.90 16.17 7.84
C GLY A 157 0.04 16.45 6.67
N ASN A 158 -0.32 17.46 5.89
CA ASN A 158 0.50 18.00 4.81
C ASN A 158 0.98 19.39 5.18
N SER A 159 2.20 19.74 4.78
CA SER A 159 2.63 21.14 4.80
C SER A 159 1.70 21.98 3.91
N GLN A 160 1.65 23.29 4.14
CA GLN A 160 0.86 24.20 3.31
C GLN A 160 1.22 24.08 1.81
N ARG A 161 2.51 23.95 1.49
CA ARG A 161 2.99 23.75 0.12
C ARG A 161 2.53 22.44 -0.49
N VAL A 162 2.49 21.34 0.28
CA VAL A 162 2.02 20.06 -0.23
C VAL A 162 0.50 20.08 -0.38
N ALA A 163 -0.22 20.65 0.58
CA ALA A 163 -1.69 20.75 0.57
C ALA A 163 -2.25 21.52 -0.63
N SER A 164 -1.49 22.40 -1.27
CA SER A 164 -1.92 23.14 -2.47
C SER A 164 -1.80 22.35 -3.78
N ARG A 165 -1.32 21.10 -3.74
CA ARG A 165 -1.17 20.27 -4.93
C ARG A 165 -2.49 19.60 -5.34
N ALA A 166 -2.67 19.41 -6.64
CA ALA A 166 -3.85 18.74 -7.21
C ALA A 166 -3.70 17.21 -7.32
N ASP A 167 -2.56 16.65 -6.91
CA ASP A 167 -2.19 15.25 -7.14
C ASP A 167 -2.11 14.41 -5.85
N LEU A 168 -2.78 14.89 -4.80
CA LEU A 168 -2.79 14.28 -3.47
C LEU A 168 -3.94 13.28 -3.33
N GLY A 169 -3.72 12.26 -2.50
CA GLY A 169 -4.79 11.46 -1.94
C GLY A 169 -4.50 11.13 -0.48
N SER A 170 -5.56 10.97 0.29
CA SER A 170 -5.48 10.63 1.70
C SER A 170 -6.62 9.70 2.09
N PHE A 171 -6.33 8.77 2.98
CA PHE A 171 -7.35 7.93 3.62
C PHE A 171 -7.05 7.90 5.11
N HIS A 172 -8.08 8.07 5.93
CA HIS A 172 -7.94 7.91 7.38
C HIS A 172 -9.20 7.27 7.95
N ARG A 173 -9.01 6.35 8.90
CA ARG A 173 -10.12 5.71 9.61
C ARG A 173 -9.67 5.34 11.02
N SER A 174 -10.57 5.49 11.98
CA SER A 174 -10.37 5.12 13.38
C SER A 174 -11.65 4.49 13.91
N GLU A 175 -11.55 3.30 14.50
CA GLU A 175 -12.70 2.56 15.04
C GLU A 175 -12.24 1.63 16.16
N GLY A 176 -12.61 1.96 17.41
CA GLY A 176 -12.09 1.27 18.58
C GLY A 176 -10.58 1.44 18.72
N ASP A 177 -9.86 0.32 18.79
CA ASP A 177 -8.40 0.22 18.86
C ASP A 177 -7.70 0.26 17.48
N ARG A 178 -8.47 0.18 16.39
CA ARG A 178 -7.96 0.18 15.02
C ARG A 178 -7.86 1.60 14.48
N ARG A 179 -6.69 1.96 13.94
CA ARG A 179 -6.43 3.24 13.30
C ARG A 179 -5.58 3.05 12.05
N LEU A 180 -5.90 3.77 10.99
CA LEU A 180 -5.17 3.77 9.74
C LEU A 180 -5.09 5.21 9.21
N ALA A 181 -3.92 5.64 8.78
CA ALA A 181 -3.73 6.87 8.03
C ALA A 181 -2.80 6.64 6.83
N ILE A 182 -3.18 7.21 5.70
CA ILE A 182 -2.45 7.13 4.44
C ILE A 182 -2.41 8.54 3.85
N LEU A 183 -1.21 8.94 3.41
CA LEU A 183 -1.00 10.13 2.59
C LEU A 183 -0.20 9.72 1.37
N HIS A 184 -0.63 10.16 0.19
CA HIS A 184 0.14 9.94 -1.01
C HIS A 184 0.05 11.12 -1.97
N ASN A 185 1.00 11.14 -2.89
CA ASN A 185 0.89 11.91 -4.13
C ASN A 185 1.20 11.00 -5.32
N SER A 186 0.49 11.19 -6.43
CA SER A 186 0.65 10.40 -7.63
C SER A 186 0.90 11.26 -8.86
N ILE A 187 1.78 10.82 -9.76
CA ILE A 187 1.98 11.52 -11.05
C ILE A 187 0.71 11.40 -11.91
N TYR A 188 0.06 10.24 -11.85
CA TYR A 188 -1.19 9.95 -12.53
C TYR A 188 -2.27 9.70 -11.49
N PHE A 189 -3.28 10.56 -11.49
CA PHE A 189 -4.34 10.55 -10.51
C PHE A 189 -5.48 9.64 -10.96
N MET A 190 -5.67 8.50 -10.30
CA MET A 190 -6.94 7.78 -10.33
C MET A 190 -7.74 8.16 -9.08
N ARG A 191 -8.96 8.68 -9.30
CA ARG A 191 -9.78 9.35 -8.28
C ARG A 191 -9.97 8.53 -7.00
N ASP A 192 -10.07 7.21 -7.13
CA ASP A 192 -10.43 6.31 -6.03
C ASP A 192 -9.21 5.56 -5.45
N THR A 193 -7.97 5.96 -5.79
CA THR A 193 -6.76 5.23 -5.35
C THR A 193 -6.64 5.20 -3.83
N ALA A 194 -6.81 6.36 -3.17
CA ALA A 194 -6.69 6.45 -1.71
C ALA A 194 -7.72 5.54 -1.01
N ASP A 195 -8.96 5.56 -1.50
CA ASP A 195 -10.05 4.76 -0.96
C ASP A 195 -9.84 3.26 -1.20
N ALA A 196 -9.37 2.87 -2.39
CA ALA A 196 -9.08 1.48 -2.70
C ALA A 196 -7.94 0.92 -1.85
N VAL A 197 -6.83 1.65 -1.76
CA VAL A 197 -5.67 1.28 -0.92
C VAL A 197 -6.08 1.24 0.56
N GLY A 198 -6.79 2.28 1.03
CA GLY A 198 -7.25 2.38 2.40
C GLY A 198 -8.24 1.28 2.80
N SER A 199 -9.17 0.93 1.91
CA SER A 199 -10.16 -0.13 2.18
C SER A 199 -9.51 -1.51 2.26
N LEU A 200 -8.56 -1.83 1.38
CA LEU A 200 -7.79 -3.08 1.43
C LEU A 200 -6.98 -3.17 2.73
N ALA A 201 -6.24 -2.12 3.06
CA ALA A 201 -5.45 -2.04 4.28
C ALA A 201 -6.34 -2.13 5.55
N TRP A 202 -7.50 -1.48 5.54
CA TRP A 202 -8.45 -1.52 6.65
C TRP A 202 -9.04 -2.91 6.87
N SER A 203 -9.36 -3.63 5.80
CA SER A 203 -9.83 -5.03 5.89
C SER A 203 -8.76 -5.93 6.53
N CYS A 204 -7.50 -5.79 6.14
CA CYS A 204 -6.37 -6.50 6.76
C CYS A 204 -6.16 -6.13 8.23
N LEU A 205 -6.53 -4.91 8.65
CA LEU A 205 -6.48 -4.48 10.06
C LEU A 205 -7.59 -5.11 10.93
N GLY A 206 -8.43 -5.97 10.34
CA GLY A 206 -9.60 -6.56 11.01
C GLY A 206 -10.86 -5.69 10.88
N GLY A 207 -10.90 -4.77 9.91
CA GLY A 207 -12.09 -4.03 9.53
C GLY A 207 -13.09 -4.87 8.73
N ASP A 208 -14.32 -4.35 8.59
CA ASP A 208 -15.36 -4.99 7.77
C ASP A 208 -14.91 -5.25 6.33
N THR A 209 -15.65 -6.14 5.65
CA THR A 209 -15.44 -6.51 4.25
C THR A 209 -15.29 -5.28 3.36
N SER A 210 -14.14 -5.17 2.70
CA SER A 210 -13.82 -4.10 1.76
C SER A 210 -14.57 -4.26 0.44
N ALA A 211 -14.92 -3.13 -0.19
CA ALA A 211 -15.40 -3.09 -1.57
C ALA A 211 -14.34 -3.55 -2.58
N TYR A 212 -13.09 -3.69 -2.13
CA TYR A 212 -11.95 -4.15 -2.90
C TYR A 212 -11.37 -5.43 -2.32
N GLN A 213 -10.81 -6.28 -3.18
CA GLN A 213 -10.20 -7.55 -2.79
C GLN A 213 -8.95 -7.82 -3.63
N PHE A 214 -7.91 -8.36 -3.00
CA PHE A 214 -6.79 -8.96 -3.74
C PHE A 214 -7.17 -10.34 -4.25
N LEU A 215 -6.91 -10.60 -5.52
CA LEU A 215 -7.00 -11.91 -6.12
C LEU A 215 -5.59 -12.36 -6.47
N SER A 216 -5.19 -13.53 -5.99
CA SER A 216 -3.84 -14.06 -6.17
C SER A 216 -3.82 -15.20 -7.17
N LEU A 217 -2.70 -15.35 -7.86
CA LEU A 217 -2.33 -16.54 -8.62
C LEU A 217 -1.47 -17.44 -7.72
N PRO A 218 -2.04 -18.46 -7.05
CA PRO A 218 -1.29 -19.30 -6.11
C PRO A 218 -0.25 -20.17 -6.83
N GLN A 219 -0.51 -20.49 -8.10
CA GLN A 219 0.31 -21.32 -8.97
C GLN A 219 0.21 -20.83 -10.42
N GLY A 220 0.81 -21.55 -11.36
CA GLY A 220 0.56 -21.29 -12.78
C GLY A 220 -0.92 -21.48 -13.10
N VAL A 221 -1.53 -20.51 -13.79
CA VAL A 221 -2.96 -20.53 -14.12
C VAL A 221 -3.13 -20.66 -15.62
N GLU A 222 -4.04 -21.53 -16.06
CA GLU A 222 -4.37 -21.70 -17.48
C GLU A 222 -4.89 -20.37 -18.07
N LEU A 223 -4.38 -20.02 -19.26
CA LEU A 223 -4.84 -18.93 -20.11
C LEU A 223 -5.54 -19.50 -21.34
N ARG A 224 -6.87 -19.43 -21.35
CA ARG A 224 -7.70 -20.02 -22.39
C ARG A 224 -8.29 -18.97 -23.31
N THR A 225 -8.37 -19.26 -24.60
CA THR A 225 -9.13 -18.41 -25.53
C THR A 225 -10.63 -18.60 -25.34
N ALA A 226 -11.37 -17.50 -25.25
CA ALA A 226 -12.82 -17.48 -25.13
C ALA A 226 -13.43 -16.36 -26.00
N GLN A 227 -14.75 -16.18 -25.95
CA GLN A 227 -15.43 -15.08 -26.65
C GLN A 227 -15.27 -13.72 -25.96
N SER A 228 -14.96 -13.71 -24.66
CA SER A 228 -14.79 -12.51 -23.84
C SER A 228 -13.72 -12.73 -22.79
N ASP A 229 -13.09 -11.65 -22.32
CA ASP A 229 -12.15 -11.72 -21.21
C ASP A 229 -12.89 -12.03 -19.91
N ARG A 230 -12.34 -12.92 -19.09
CA ARG A 230 -12.93 -13.32 -17.80
C ARG A 230 -11.88 -13.92 -16.86
N ILE A 231 -12.08 -13.71 -15.56
CA ILE A 231 -11.42 -14.49 -14.51
C ILE A 231 -12.44 -15.43 -13.87
N GLN A 232 -12.05 -16.68 -13.65
CA GLN A 232 -12.76 -17.63 -12.78
C GLN A 232 -12.02 -17.78 -11.47
N LEU A 233 -12.77 -17.69 -10.37
CA LEU A 233 -12.27 -18.01 -9.05
C LEU A 233 -12.61 -19.46 -8.68
N ASP A 234 -11.71 -20.09 -7.92
CA ASP A 234 -12.01 -21.34 -7.21
C ASP A 234 -12.92 -21.10 -5.99
N VAL A 235 -13.17 -22.16 -5.22
CA VAL A 235 -13.98 -22.11 -4.00
C VAL A 235 -13.33 -21.29 -2.89
N ASP A 236 -12.00 -21.16 -2.90
CA ASP A 236 -11.21 -20.41 -1.91
C ASP A 236 -11.04 -18.93 -2.32
N GLY A 237 -11.50 -18.56 -3.51
CA GLY A 237 -11.44 -17.19 -4.04
C GLY A 237 -10.13 -16.83 -4.73
N ASN A 238 -9.29 -17.82 -5.09
CA ASN A 238 -8.08 -17.62 -5.88
C ASN A 238 -8.39 -17.70 -7.38
N ILE A 239 -7.50 -17.13 -8.20
CA ILE A 239 -7.64 -17.20 -9.66
C ILE A 239 -7.34 -18.64 -10.12
N ALA A 240 -8.34 -19.29 -10.71
CA ALA A 240 -8.28 -20.67 -11.17
C ALA A 240 -8.19 -20.80 -12.69
N LEU A 241 -8.74 -19.84 -13.43
CA LEU A 241 -8.69 -19.78 -14.89
C LEU A 241 -8.72 -18.31 -15.35
N ILE A 242 -7.92 -18.01 -16.36
CA ILE A 242 -7.99 -16.73 -17.08
C ILE A 242 -8.46 -17.03 -18.51
N GLU A 243 -9.53 -16.38 -18.92
CA GLU A 243 -10.08 -16.46 -20.27
C GLU A 243 -9.81 -15.14 -20.98
N THR A 244 -9.38 -15.22 -22.25
CA THR A 244 -9.12 -14.03 -23.08
C THR A 244 -9.77 -14.12 -24.45
N ALA A 245 -10.34 -13.00 -24.91
CA ALA A 245 -10.86 -12.85 -26.28
C ALA A 245 -9.74 -12.69 -27.33
N ALA A 246 -8.51 -12.40 -26.90
CA ALA A 246 -7.37 -12.24 -27.80
C ALA A 246 -6.84 -13.62 -28.23
N VAL A 247 -7.37 -14.12 -29.34
CA VAL A 247 -7.11 -15.47 -29.90
C VAL A 247 -5.62 -15.80 -30.00
N GLN A 248 -4.76 -14.81 -30.27
CA GLN A 248 -3.32 -15.03 -30.42
C GLN A 248 -2.58 -15.20 -29.09
N MET A 249 -3.13 -14.73 -27.97
CA MET A 249 -2.40 -14.66 -26.69
C MET A 249 -2.19 -16.02 -26.03
N SER A 250 -3.10 -16.97 -26.19
CA SER A 250 -2.96 -18.33 -25.64
C SER A 250 -1.85 -19.14 -26.33
N GLN A 251 -1.45 -18.74 -27.54
CA GLN A 251 -0.42 -19.39 -28.34
C GLN A 251 0.95 -18.69 -28.25
N MET A 252 1.00 -17.50 -27.62
CA MET A 252 2.22 -16.72 -27.48
C MET A 252 2.91 -17.04 -26.15
N SER A 253 4.24 -17.15 -26.21
CA SER A 253 5.09 -17.18 -25.02
C SER A 253 5.79 -15.82 -24.86
N GLY A 254 5.79 -15.28 -23.65
CA GLY A 254 6.38 -13.97 -23.39
C GLY A 254 5.74 -13.25 -22.21
N ARG A 255 6.24 -12.04 -21.91
CA ARG A 255 5.67 -11.17 -20.88
C ARG A 255 4.66 -10.20 -21.49
N PHE A 256 3.40 -10.28 -21.06
CA PHE A 256 2.33 -9.41 -21.55
C PHE A 256 1.18 -9.30 -20.53
N THR A 257 0.22 -8.41 -20.80
CA THR A 257 -0.97 -8.23 -19.98
C THR A 257 -1.89 -9.43 -20.12
N ALA A 258 -1.93 -10.31 -19.13
CA ALA A 258 -2.78 -11.49 -19.11
C ALA A 258 -4.21 -11.17 -18.63
N VAL A 259 -4.37 -10.11 -17.84
CA VAL A 259 -5.67 -9.61 -17.37
C VAL A 259 -5.70 -8.11 -17.54
N TYR A 260 -6.72 -7.62 -18.25
CA TYR A 260 -6.91 -6.21 -18.53
C TYR A 260 -7.79 -5.53 -17.46
N LEU A 261 -7.66 -4.20 -17.39
CA LEU A 261 -8.55 -3.37 -16.57
C LEU A 261 -10.01 -3.61 -16.98
N GLY A 262 -10.88 -3.82 -15.99
CA GLY A 262 -12.30 -4.05 -16.23
C GLY A 262 -12.69 -5.49 -16.56
N THR A 263 -11.73 -6.43 -16.64
CA THR A 263 -12.06 -7.85 -16.82
C THR A 263 -13.05 -8.32 -15.74
N PRO A 264 -14.20 -8.92 -16.11
CA PRO A 264 -15.17 -9.41 -15.15
C PRO A 264 -14.65 -10.64 -14.40
N VAL A 265 -14.91 -10.69 -13.11
CA VAL A 265 -14.49 -11.77 -12.21
C VAL A 265 -15.71 -12.55 -11.76
N TRP A 266 -15.63 -13.87 -11.89
CA TRP A 266 -16.73 -14.77 -11.60
C TRP A 266 -16.32 -15.85 -10.60
N GLN A 267 -17.29 -16.31 -9.82
CA GLN A 267 -17.16 -17.52 -9.00
C GLN A 267 -18.34 -18.43 -9.34
N GLY A 268 -18.05 -19.55 -10.00
CA GLY A 268 -19.09 -20.37 -10.63
C GLY A 268 -19.90 -19.58 -11.67
N ALA A 269 -21.23 -19.52 -11.49
CA ALA A 269 -22.14 -18.79 -12.38
C ALA A 269 -22.41 -17.34 -11.95
N ARG A 270 -21.77 -16.86 -10.87
CA ARG A 270 -22.02 -15.53 -10.31
C ARG A 270 -20.91 -14.56 -10.64
N LEU A 271 -21.28 -13.39 -11.19
CA LEU A 271 -20.39 -12.25 -11.30
C LEU A 271 -20.14 -11.67 -9.89
N VAL A 272 -18.87 -11.65 -9.47
CA VAL A 272 -18.48 -11.17 -8.13
C VAL A 272 -17.81 -9.80 -8.17
N GLY A 273 -17.35 -9.34 -9.33
CA GLY A 273 -16.75 -8.01 -9.47
C GLY A 273 -16.05 -7.79 -10.80
N HIS A 274 -15.26 -6.72 -10.85
CA HIS A 274 -14.41 -6.37 -11.99
C HIS A 274 -13.02 -6.01 -11.52
N VAL A 275 -12.02 -6.37 -12.30
CA VAL A 275 -10.63 -6.04 -12.02
C VAL A 275 -10.41 -4.52 -12.18
N VAL A 276 -9.69 -3.91 -11.24
CA VAL A 276 -9.32 -2.49 -11.23
C VAL A 276 -7.80 -2.25 -11.31
N SER A 277 -7.02 -3.32 -11.49
CA SER A 277 -5.59 -3.29 -11.86
C SER A 277 -5.35 -4.10 -13.13
N GLU A 278 -4.11 -4.27 -13.56
CA GLU A 278 -3.76 -5.19 -14.64
C GLU A 278 -2.86 -6.30 -14.10
N LEU A 279 -2.88 -7.47 -14.74
CA LEU A 279 -1.92 -8.54 -14.49
C LEU A 279 -0.95 -8.60 -15.65
N ILE A 280 0.32 -8.27 -15.42
CA ILE A 280 1.37 -8.41 -16.43
C ILE A 280 2.18 -9.66 -16.10
N GLY A 281 1.82 -10.77 -16.71
CA GLY A 281 2.38 -12.09 -16.42
C GLY A 281 3.37 -12.54 -17.48
N GLN A 282 4.22 -13.50 -17.11
CA GLN A 282 4.92 -14.33 -18.07
C GLN A 282 3.97 -15.45 -18.48
N VAL A 283 3.72 -15.61 -19.78
CA VAL A 283 2.95 -16.72 -20.32
C VAL A 283 3.88 -17.71 -20.99
N GLN A 284 3.64 -18.98 -20.71
CA GLN A 284 4.37 -20.11 -21.28
C GLN A 284 3.41 -21.29 -21.41
N ASP A 285 3.39 -21.93 -22.58
CA ASP A 285 2.60 -23.14 -22.85
C ASP A 285 1.11 -22.98 -22.45
N GLY A 286 0.52 -21.83 -22.78
CA GLY A 286 -0.88 -21.51 -22.47
C GLY A 286 -1.16 -21.28 -20.99
N CYS A 287 -0.14 -21.08 -20.15
CA CYS A 287 -0.29 -20.78 -18.72
C CYS A 287 0.36 -19.45 -18.35
N VAL A 288 -0.30 -18.65 -17.52
CA VAL A 288 0.34 -17.55 -16.79
C VAL A 288 1.18 -18.15 -15.67
N VAL A 289 2.50 -18.02 -15.77
CA VAL A 289 3.46 -18.59 -14.83
C VAL A 289 3.46 -17.80 -13.53
N ARG A 290 3.57 -18.50 -12.41
CA ARG A 290 3.68 -17.91 -11.07
C ARG A 290 4.89 -16.97 -11.00
N SER A 291 4.68 -15.80 -10.40
CA SER A 291 5.72 -14.82 -10.09
C SER A 291 5.71 -14.45 -8.61
N LEU A 292 6.82 -13.91 -8.12
CA LEU A 292 6.90 -13.21 -6.83
C LEU A 292 6.72 -11.69 -6.97
N ASP A 293 6.79 -11.17 -8.20
CA ASP A 293 6.47 -9.78 -8.52
C ASP A 293 4.95 -9.56 -8.40
N PRO A 294 4.45 -8.66 -7.53
CA PRO A 294 3.04 -8.47 -7.30
C PRO A 294 2.24 -8.21 -8.57
N VAL A 295 2.75 -7.35 -9.45
CA VAL A 295 2.11 -6.99 -10.73
C VAL A 295 1.96 -8.20 -11.67
N SER A 296 2.74 -9.26 -11.44
CA SER A 296 2.72 -10.50 -12.21
C SER A 296 2.02 -11.66 -11.48
N ALA A 297 1.54 -11.45 -10.25
CA ALA A 297 1.01 -12.52 -9.41
C ALA A 297 -0.36 -12.20 -8.81
N MET A 298 -0.79 -10.94 -8.85
CA MET A 298 -1.98 -10.48 -8.17
C MET A 298 -2.71 -9.42 -8.99
N VAL A 299 -4.02 -9.34 -8.79
CA VAL A 299 -4.84 -8.21 -9.23
C VAL A 299 -5.69 -7.69 -8.08
N VAL A 300 -6.10 -6.43 -8.19
CA VAL A 300 -7.13 -5.85 -7.33
C VAL A 300 -8.45 -5.91 -8.06
N MET A 301 -9.47 -6.45 -7.41
CA MET A 301 -10.85 -6.45 -7.87
C MET A 301 -11.67 -5.46 -7.05
N ARG A 302 -12.60 -4.75 -7.69
CA ARG A 302 -13.74 -4.10 -7.03
C ARG A 302 -14.93 -5.06 -7.07
N ARG A 303 -15.47 -5.39 -5.89
CA ARG A 303 -16.65 -6.26 -5.76
C ARG A 303 -17.86 -5.60 -6.41
N ALA A 304 -18.70 -6.41 -7.04
CA ALA A 304 -20.00 -5.97 -7.50
C ALA A 304 -20.85 -5.57 -6.28
N VAL A 305 -21.52 -4.42 -6.34
CA VAL A 305 -22.49 -4.06 -5.31
C VAL A 305 -23.65 -5.04 -5.45
N HIS A 306 -23.96 -5.80 -4.41
CA HIS A 306 -25.24 -6.47 -4.33
C HIS A 306 -26.31 -5.38 -4.28
N VAL A 307 -26.91 -5.07 -5.42
CA VAL A 307 -28.29 -4.61 -5.39
C VAL A 307 -29.06 -5.83 -4.94
N ALA A 308 -29.43 -5.89 -3.66
CA ALA A 308 -30.49 -6.80 -3.24
C ALA A 308 -31.69 -6.43 -4.11
N SER A 309 -32.06 -7.35 -5.02
CA SER A 309 -33.30 -7.27 -5.78
C SER A 309 -34.50 -7.38 -4.85
#